data_AF-A0A3D0XCM5-F1
#
_entry.id   AF-A0A3D0XCM5-F1
#
_cell.length_a   1.000
_cell.length_b   1.000
_cell.length_c   1.000
_cell.angle_alpha   90.00
_cell.angle_beta   90.00
_cell.angle_gamma   90.00
#
_symmetry.space_group_name_H-M   'P 1'
#
loop_
_entity.id
_entity.type
_entity.pdbx_description
1 polymer ?
#
loop_
_entity_poly.entity_id
_entity_poly.type
_entity_poly.pdbx_seq_one_letter_code
_entity_poly.pdbx_strand_id
1 'polypeptide(L)' 'MDSSEIRQLKILAAKSRMGAILGTYHAKSGHPGGSLSAADIMTYLYFK' A
#
# COMPACT_ATOMS: atom_id res chain seq x y z
N MET A 1 -9.11 15.70 7.20
CA MET A 1 -7.89 15.02 7.67
C MET A 1 -6.81 16.06 7.85
N ASP A 2 -6.11 16.03 8.98
CA ASP A 2 -4.96 16.90 9.18
C ASP A 2 -3.70 16.38 8.46
N SER A 3 -2.64 17.19 8.40
CA SER A 3 -1.41 16.84 7.70
C SER A 3 -0.68 15.64 8.30
N SER A 4 -0.84 15.38 9.61
CA SER A 4 -0.27 14.21 10.29
C SER A 4 -0.99 12.94 9.84
N GLU A 5 -2.32 12.96 9.78
CA GLU A 5 -3.12 11.82 9.32
C GLU A 5 -2.83 11.46 7.86
N ILE A 6 -2.73 12.47 6.98
CA ILE A 6 -2.37 12.26 5.57
C ILE A 6 -0.98 11.63 5.47
N ARG A 7 -0.03 12.08 6.30
CA ARG A 7 1.33 11.51 6.35
C ARG A 7 1.31 10.05 6.81
N GLN A 8 0.53 9.73 7.84
CA GLN A 8 0.40 8.36 8.34
C GLN A 8 -0.18 7.42 7.28
N LEU A 9 -1.23 7.84 6.56
CA LEU A 9 -1.79 7.04 5.46
C LEU A 9 -0.77 6.80 4.36
N LYS A 10 -0.02 7.83 3.93
CA LYS A 10 1.04 7.67 2.92
C LYS A 10 2.12 6.69 3.36
N ILE A 11 2.49 6.68 4.64
CA ILE A 11 3.44 5.71 5.20
C ILE A 11 2.87 4.29 5.15
N LEU A 12 1.59 4.11 5.51
CA LEU A 12 0.92 2.81 5.39
C LEU A 12 0.87 2.33 3.93
N ALA A 13 0.57 3.24 2.99
CA ALA A 13 0.48 2.89 1.58
C ALA A 13 1.85 2.48 1.03
N ALA A 14 2.92 3.19 1.40
CA ALA A 14 4.29 2.82 1.05
C ALA A 14 4.66 1.43 1.60
N LYS A 15 4.33 1.14 2.87
CA LYS A 15 4.55 -0.20 3.46
C LYS A 15 3.78 -1.29 2.74
N SER A 16 2.52 -1.04 2.37
CA SER A 16 1.70 -1.97 1.60
C SER A 16 2.32 -2.26 0.22
N ARG A 17 2.86 -1.24 -0.45
CA ARG A 17 3.56 -1.39 -1.73
C ARG A 17 4.82 -2.26 -1.60
N MET A 18 5.62 -2.02 -0.56
CA MET A 18 6.79 -2.86 -0.26
C MET A 18 6.39 -4.31 -0.01
N GLY A 19 5.34 -4.54 0.78
CA GLY A 19 4.81 -5.87 1.05
C GLY A 19 4.33 -6.59 -0.22
N ALA A 20 3.63 -5.88 -1.12
CA ALA A 20 3.20 -6.44 -2.40
C ALA A 20 4.39 -6.84 -3.30
N ILE A 21 5.44 -6.01 -3.37
CA ILE A 21 6.65 -6.33 -4.14
C ILE A 21 7.36 -7.54 -3.54
N LEU A 22 7.61 -7.55 -2.23
CA LEU A 22 8.29 -8.66 -1.57
C LEU A 22 7.49 -9.97 -1.68
N GLY A 23 6.18 -9.91 -1.45
CA GLY A 23 5.31 -11.07 -1.55
C GLY A 23 5.29 -11.69 -2.95
N THR A 24 5.12 -10.86 -3.98
CA THR A 24 5.13 -11.33 -5.38
C THR A 24 6.49 -11.85 -5.82
N TYR A 25 7.59 -11.20 -5.38
CA TYR A 25 8.95 -11.67 -5.60
C TYR A 25 9.18 -13.07 -5.01
N HIS A 26 8.87 -13.26 -3.72
CA HIS A 26 9.07 -14.55 -3.05
C HIS A 26 8.15 -15.65 -3.59
N ALA A 27 6.91 -15.30 -3.96
CA ALA A 27 5.97 -16.23 -4.58
C ALA A 27 6.33 -16.59 -6.04
N LYS A 28 7.24 -15.84 -6.68
CA LYS A 28 7.56 -15.94 -8.12
C LYS A 28 6.32 -15.81 -9.02
N SER A 29 5.27 -15.16 -8.53
CA SER A 29 3.97 -15.02 -9.19
C SER A 29 3.15 -13.89 -8.56
N GLY A 30 2.23 -13.31 -9.33
CA GLY A 30 1.26 -12.31 -8.86
C GLY A 30 1.21 -11.04 -9.73
N HIS A 31 0.40 -10.08 -9.28
CA HIS A 31 0.12 -8.83 -10.03
C HIS A 31 0.46 -7.60 -9.17
N PRO A 32 1.75 -7.28 -8.96
CA PRO A 32 2.14 -6.18 -8.09
C PRO A 32 1.60 -4.84 -8.60
N GLY A 33 1.52 -4.62 -9.91
CA GLY A 33 1.04 -3.36 -10.50
C GLY A 33 -0.35 -2.92 -10.00
N GLY A 34 -1.30 -3.86 -9.90
CA GLY A 34 -2.63 -3.58 -9.37
C GLY A 34 -2.63 -3.23 -7.88
N SER A 35 -1.83 -3.94 -7.08
CA SER A 35 -1.65 -3.61 -5.66
C SER A 35 -0.95 -2.27 -5.45
N LEU A 36 0.02 -1.91 -6.31
CA LEU A 36 0.76 -0.66 -6.24
C LEU A 36 -0.12 0.57 -6.53
N SER A 37 -1.02 0.46 -7.52
CA SER A 37 -1.95 1.54 -7.87
C SER A 37 -3.06 1.70 -6.84
N ALA A 38 -3.54 0.60 -6.25
CA ALA A 38 -4.64 0.62 -5.28
C ALA A 38 -4.22 1.01 -3.85
N ALA A 39 -2.92 1.01 -3.52
CA ALA A 39 -2.45 1.10 -2.14
C ALA A 39 -2.97 2.34 -1.37
N ASP A 40 -3.03 3.53 -1.99
CA ASP A 40 -3.53 4.72 -1.30
C ASP A 40 -5.02 4.61 -0.96
N ILE A 41 -5.84 4.11 -1.91
CA ILE A 41 -7.29 3.87 -1.71
C ILE A 41 -7.50 2.83 -0.61
N MET A 42 -6.78 1.70 -0.67
CA MET A 42 -6.89 0.64 0.33
C MET A 42 -6.52 1.15 1.72
N THR A 43 -5.46 1.95 1.85
CA THR A 43 -5.08 2.50 3.15
C THR A 43 -6.06 3.53 3.68
N TYR A 44 -6.72 4.30 2.81
CA TYR A 44 -7.82 5.15 3.24
C TYR A 44 -8.96 4.31 3.79
N LEU A 45 -9.52 3.38 2.98
CA LEU A 45 -10.70 2.60 3.35
C LEU A 45 -10.55 1.74 4.61
N TYR A 46 -9.33 1.26 4.92
CA TYR A 46 -9.10 0.37 6.06
C TYR A 46 -8.62 1.08 7.31
N PHE A 47 -8.08 2.30 7.20
CA PHE A 47 -7.44 2.99 8.33
C PHE A 47 -7.96 4.41 8.56
N LYS A 48 -9.00 4.84 7.83
CA LYS A 48 -9.75 6.09 8.02
C LYS A 48 -11.22 5.91 7.67
#